data_AF-A0A1V4DEB4-F1
#
_entry.id   AF-A0A1V4DEB4-F1
#
_cell.length_a   1.000
_cell.length_b   1.000
_cell.length_c   1.000
_cell.angle_alpha   90.00
_cell.angle_beta   90.00
_cell.angle_gamma   90.00
#
_symmetry.space_group_name_H-M   'P 1'
#
loop_
_entity.id
_entity.type
_entity.pdbx_description
1 polymer ?
#
loop_
_entity_poly.entity_id
_entity_poly.type
_entity_poly.pdbx_seq_one_letter_code
_entity_poly.pdbx_strand_id
1 'polypeptide(L)'
;MTASATASTGSATASPGASGPAAHADAASAQRTLDVEYFTGPGGHPRHTEVPAATPERLARAAGPLSAKEAAADGEVGSVVENGTTADKLDVVFIGDGYTSGQQEDFHADARSKWEQMSAVQPYASYQDLFNVWTVDAVSNQSGVSGDPSKDVVKDTALGSYFWCDDIERLLCVDTAKVESYAAKAPQADLVVVLSNSTKYGGAGYTLTSQVGYDGIATASSDHADSDQIAVHETGHSLGKLADEYFYPEYGTYTGAEPEESNATKLSAAELTAQQQKWYRWIGQTSPDGGTVGAYEGGRYYPKGINRPTDNSIMRTLGREFSLPGREAMIAGFYRHASALSSRTATATAVKRSAGIEVDVPKGASLTWYVDGAEVTTANGKTSVTPAELGVPGDGATHKVTAKATDTTDAVKDPALRKLLSDSRTWKVTG
;
A
#
# COMPACT_ATOMS: atom_id res chain seq x y z
N MET A 1 -64.70 16.64 -13.92
CA MET A 1 -64.00 17.48 -12.93
C MET A 1 -62.80 18.07 -13.65
N THR A 2 -62.87 19.35 -13.97
CA THR A 2 -62.07 20.03 -15.00
C THR A 2 -61.64 21.42 -14.49
N ALA A 3 -60.48 21.86 -14.97
CA ALA A 3 -59.91 23.23 -14.96
C ALA A 3 -59.40 23.76 -13.60
N SER A 4 -58.11 24.08 -13.42
CA SER A 4 -57.26 25.12 -14.04
C SER A 4 -57.46 26.54 -13.47
N ALA A 5 -56.44 26.97 -12.72
CA ALA A 5 -55.63 28.19 -12.86
C ALA A 5 -56.23 29.62 -12.72
N THR A 6 -55.50 30.40 -11.90
CA THR A 6 -55.03 31.81 -12.03
C THR A 6 -55.98 33.00 -11.80
N ALA A 7 -55.54 33.92 -10.90
CA ALA A 7 -55.37 35.38 -11.10
C ALA A 7 -55.01 36.03 -9.73
N SER A 8 -53.82 36.66 -9.56
CA SER A 8 -53.47 38.09 -9.79
C SER A 8 -53.37 38.82 -8.44
N THR A 9 -52.60 39.88 -8.13
CA THR A 9 -51.86 40.95 -8.82
C THR A 9 -50.93 41.65 -7.80
N GLY A 10 -49.87 42.35 -8.23
CA GLY A 10 -49.32 43.48 -7.47
C GLY A 10 -47.90 43.91 -7.82
N SER A 11 -47.76 44.90 -8.71
CA SER A 11 -46.50 45.51 -9.16
C SER A 11 -46.18 46.80 -8.39
N ALA A 12 -44.89 47.11 -8.19
CA ALA A 12 -44.34 48.48 -8.03
C ALA A 12 -42.79 48.46 -8.17
N THR A 13 -42.24 48.83 -9.34
CA THR A 13 -41.55 50.11 -9.69
C THR A 13 -40.10 50.23 -9.22
N ALA A 14 -39.23 50.54 -10.19
CA ALA A 14 -37.77 50.64 -10.12
C ALA A 14 -37.25 52.01 -9.63
N SER A 15 -35.98 52.04 -9.21
CA SER A 15 -35.07 53.19 -9.38
C SER A 15 -33.61 52.72 -9.52
N PRO A 16 -32.75 53.45 -10.27
CA PRO A 16 -31.42 53.00 -10.67
C PRO A 16 -30.27 53.66 -9.89
N GLY A 17 -29.11 52.98 -9.86
CA GLY A 17 -27.80 53.62 -9.76
C GLY A 17 -27.18 53.75 -8.37
N ALA A 18 -26.26 52.83 -8.04
CA ALA A 18 -25.08 53.14 -7.24
C ALA A 18 -23.96 52.16 -7.61
N SER A 19 -22.90 52.69 -8.21
CA SER A 19 -21.63 52.03 -8.47
C SER A 19 -20.99 51.56 -7.15
N GLY A 20 -20.95 50.24 -6.93
CA GLY A 20 -20.14 49.59 -5.90
C GLY A 20 -18.86 49.03 -6.52
N PRO A 21 -17.71 49.07 -5.82
CA PRO A 21 -16.41 48.77 -6.39
C PRO A 21 -16.33 47.31 -6.84
N ALA A 22 -15.65 47.10 -7.97
CA ALA A 22 -15.24 45.78 -8.42
C ALA A 22 -14.55 45.06 -7.26
N ALA A 23 -15.21 44.04 -6.73
CA ALA A 23 -14.57 43.06 -5.87
C ALA A 23 -13.50 42.40 -6.74
N HIS A 24 -12.25 42.80 -6.53
CA HIS A 24 -11.11 42.02 -6.95
C HIS A 24 -11.33 40.59 -6.43
N ALA A 25 -11.60 39.69 -7.35
CA ALA A 25 -11.56 38.26 -7.10
C ALA A 25 -10.08 37.88 -6.96
N ASP A 26 -9.47 38.19 -5.80
CA ASP A 26 -8.28 37.48 -5.33
C ASP A 26 -8.75 36.13 -4.79
N ALA A 27 -9.15 35.25 -5.72
CA ALA A 27 -9.06 33.82 -5.48
C ALA A 27 -7.64 33.41 -5.87
N ALA A 28 -6.67 33.73 -5.00
CA ALA A 28 -5.42 33.00 -4.99
C ALA A 28 -5.80 31.54 -4.77
N SER A 29 -5.64 30.70 -5.80
CA SER A 29 -5.80 29.26 -5.65
C SER A 29 -4.88 28.83 -4.51
N ALA A 30 -5.44 28.43 -3.36
CA ALA A 30 -4.64 27.86 -2.29
C ALA A 30 -3.79 26.73 -2.90
N GLN A 31 -2.48 26.89 -2.85
CA GLN A 31 -1.56 25.92 -3.43
C GLN A 31 -1.80 24.60 -2.70
N ARG A 32 -2.18 23.55 -3.45
CA ARG A 32 -2.44 22.22 -2.87
C ARG A 32 -1.18 21.76 -2.13
N THR A 33 -1.35 21.30 -0.89
CA THR A 33 -0.30 20.67 -0.09
C THR A 33 -0.51 19.15 -0.04
N LEU A 34 0.56 18.45 0.33
CA LEU A 34 0.58 17.02 0.64
C LEU A 34 1.13 16.86 2.05
N ASP A 35 0.46 16.04 2.86
CA ASP A 35 1.00 15.59 4.13
C ASP A 35 2.06 14.52 3.85
N VAL A 36 3.26 14.74 4.38
CA VAL A 36 4.39 13.83 4.19
C VAL A 36 5.05 13.47 5.51
N GLU A 37 5.34 12.19 5.65
CA GLU A 37 6.14 11.66 6.73
C GLU A 37 7.63 11.67 6.36
N TYR A 38 8.50 11.93 7.32
CA TYR A 38 9.95 11.83 7.20
C TYR A 38 10.61 11.26 8.45
N PHE A 39 11.76 10.62 8.25
CA PHE A 39 12.39 9.82 9.28
C PHE A 39 13.58 10.53 9.86
N THR A 40 13.66 10.66 11.19
CA THR A 40 14.70 11.47 11.86
C THR A 40 16.10 10.85 11.79
N GLY A 41 16.19 9.56 11.51
CA GLY A 41 17.40 8.76 11.46
C GLY A 41 17.15 7.34 11.98
N PRO A 42 18.17 6.46 11.94
CA PRO A 42 18.07 5.11 12.50
C PRO A 42 17.75 5.16 13.99
N GLY A 43 16.66 4.48 14.40
CA GLY A 43 16.18 4.48 15.78
C GLY A 43 15.50 5.77 16.25
N GLY A 44 15.30 6.75 15.35
CA GLY A 44 14.54 7.97 15.61
C GLY A 44 13.03 7.78 15.44
N HIS A 45 12.26 8.70 16.01
CA HIS A 45 10.82 8.78 15.74
C HIS A 45 10.60 9.51 14.41
N PRO A 46 9.73 9.01 13.53
CA PRO A 46 9.33 9.76 12.36
C PRO A 46 8.57 11.04 12.72
N ARG A 47 8.36 11.89 11.71
CA ARG A 47 7.71 13.20 11.84
C ARG A 47 6.92 13.54 10.58
N HIS A 48 5.93 14.41 10.70
CA HIS A 48 5.09 14.91 9.62
C HIS A 48 5.38 16.38 9.31
N THR A 49 5.19 16.76 8.06
CA THR A 49 5.09 18.15 7.63
C THR A 49 4.18 18.25 6.39
N GLU A 50 3.70 19.45 6.08
CA GLU A 50 2.97 19.72 4.85
C GLU A 50 3.91 20.32 3.80
N VAL A 51 3.96 19.71 2.62
CA VAL A 51 4.79 20.18 1.50
C VAL A 51 3.92 20.62 0.33
N PRO A 52 4.33 21.60 -0.48
CA PRO A 52 3.62 21.93 -1.70
C PRO A 52 3.52 20.71 -2.63
N ALA A 53 2.33 20.42 -3.16
CA ALA A 53 2.13 19.35 -4.14
C ALA A 53 2.81 19.64 -5.47
N ALA A 54 3.08 20.92 -5.76
CA ALA A 54 3.76 21.34 -6.97
C ALA A 54 5.27 21.17 -6.81
N THR A 55 5.91 20.57 -7.82
CA THR A 55 7.36 20.48 -7.93
C THR A 55 7.99 21.87 -7.84
N PRO A 56 9.04 22.07 -7.00
CA PRO A 56 9.69 23.36 -6.87
C PRO A 56 10.16 23.93 -8.21
N GLU A 57 9.94 25.24 -8.44
CA GLU A 57 10.27 25.88 -9.73
C GLU A 57 11.73 25.65 -10.16
N ARG A 58 12.67 25.62 -9.21
CA ARG A 58 14.09 25.38 -9.50
C ARG A 58 14.33 24.04 -10.21
N LEU A 59 13.55 23.01 -9.85
CA LEU A 59 13.64 21.68 -10.45
C LEU A 59 12.87 21.66 -11.77
N ALA A 60 11.67 22.25 -11.80
CA ALA A 60 10.86 22.33 -13.01
C ALA A 60 11.59 23.05 -14.18
N ARG A 61 12.41 24.07 -13.87
CA ARG A 61 13.22 24.79 -14.87
C ARG A 61 14.42 23.99 -15.39
N ALA A 62 14.91 23.02 -14.63
CA ALA A 62 16.02 22.17 -15.05
C ALA A 62 15.59 21.04 -15.99
N ALA A 63 14.29 20.71 -16.00
CA ALA A 63 13.76 19.60 -16.79
C ALA A 63 13.92 19.81 -18.29
N GLY A 64 14.66 18.92 -18.94
CA GLY A 64 14.85 18.84 -20.39
C GLY A 64 14.15 17.61 -21.00
N PRO A 65 13.90 17.60 -22.31
CA PRO A 65 13.38 16.41 -22.98
C PRO A 65 14.47 15.33 -23.07
N LEU A 66 14.07 14.07 -22.90
CA LEU A 66 14.91 12.91 -23.24
C LEU A 66 15.26 12.91 -24.73
N SER A 67 16.44 12.38 -25.09
CA SER A 67 16.73 12.05 -26.49
C SER A 67 15.79 10.96 -27.00
N ALA A 68 15.67 10.81 -28.32
CA ALA A 68 14.81 9.77 -28.91
C ALA A 68 15.19 8.34 -28.47
N LYS A 69 16.48 8.09 -28.19
CA LYS A 69 16.96 6.79 -27.70
C LYS A 69 16.55 6.57 -26.24
N GLU A 70 16.72 7.58 -25.39
CA GLU A 70 16.33 7.51 -23.98
C GLU A 70 14.81 7.38 -23.83
N ALA A 71 14.04 8.15 -24.59
CA ALA A 71 12.58 8.08 -24.59
C ALA A 71 12.04 6.72 -25.06
N ALA A 72 12.81 5.97 -25.87
CA ALA A 72 12.42 4.62 -26.29
C ALA A 72 12.64 3.56 -25.19
N ALA A 73 13.52 3.83 -24.23
CA ALA A 73 13.76 2.98 -23.06
C ALA A 73 12.93 3.43 -21.83
N ASP A 74 12.35 4.63 -21.88
CA ASP A 74 11.55 5.17 -20.78
C ASP A 74 10.22 4.43 -20.60
N GLY A 75 9.92 4.07 -19.35
CA GLY A 75 8.72 3.34 -18.99
C GLY A 75 8.75 1.85 -19.28
N GLU A 76 9.92 1.29 -19.59
CA GLU A 76 10.07 -0.16 -19.67
C GLU A 76 9.67 -0.80 -18.34
N VAL A 77 8.94 -1.90 -18.41
CA VAL A 77 8.43 -2.63 -17.25
C VAL A 77 9.18 -3.94 -17.16
N GLY A 78 9.85 -4.15 -16.04
CA GLY A 78 10.52 -5.41 -15.70
C GLY A 78 9.83 -6.13 -14.54
N SER A 79 10.28 -7.34 -14.27
CA SER A 79 9.82 -8.13 -13.13
C SER A 79 10.98 -8.62 -12.27
N VAL A 80 10.75 -8.59 -10.96
CA VAL A 80 11.66 -9.08 -9.92
C VAL A 80 11.13 -10.38 -9.33
N VAL A 81 9.81 -10.46 -9.13
CA VAL A 81 9.11 -11.67 -8.66
C VAL A 81 7.79 -11.80 -9.43
N GLU A 82 7.50 -12.99 -9.96
CA GLU A 82 6.23 -13.32 -10.61
C GLU A 82 5.66 -14.61 -10.01
N ASN A 83 4.83 -14.48 -8.98
CA ASN A 83 4.21 -15.62 -8.30
C ASN A 83 2.82 -15.97 -8.87
N GLY A 84 2.23 -15.14 -9.72
CA GLY A 84 0.93 -15.40 -10.31
C GLY A 84 0.36 -14.22 -11.08
N THR A 85 -0.93 -14.31 -11.42
CA THR A 85 -1.63 -13.20 -12.10
C THR A 85 -1.84 -12.03 -11.14
N THR A 86 -1.90 -10.81 -11.67
CA THR A 86 -2.18 -9.58 -10.89
C THR A 86 -3.55 -9.60 -10.20
N ALA A 87 -4.47 -10.43 -10.69
CA ALA A 87 -5.78 -10.63 -10.06
C ALA A 87 -5.73 -11.48 -8.79
N ASP A 88 -4.65 -12.26 -8.59
CA ASP A 88 -4.51 -13.18 -7.46
C ASP A 88 -3.34 -12.81 -6.54
N LYS A 89 -2.53 -11.82 -6.90
CA LYS A 89 -1.31 -11.41 -6.19
C LYS A 89 -1.35 -9.92 -5.89
N LEU A 90 -0.69 -9.54 -4.81
CA LEU A 90 -0.43 -8.15 -4.48
C LEU A 90 0.75 -7.66 -5.32
N ASP A 91 0.52 -6.63 -6.13
CA ASP A 91 1.52 -6.10 -7.04
C ASP A 91 2.26 -4.90 -6.42
N VAL A 92 3.56 -5.10 -6.15
CA VAL A 92 4.48 -4.04 -5.68
C VAL A 92 5.22 -3.46 -6.89
N VAL A 93 5.22 -2.13 -7.04
CA VAL A 93 5.90 -1.44 -8.13
C VAL A 93 7.05 -0.60 -7.59
N PHE A 94 8.27 -0.92 -8.00
CA PHE A 94 9.44 -0.08 -7.81
C PHE A 94 9.61 0.84 -9.02
N ILE A 95 9.86 2.14 -8.78
CA ILE A 95 10.12 3.13 -9.83
C ILE A 95 11.45 3.82 -9.52
N GLY A 96 12.39 3.81 -10.45
CA GLY A 96 13.73 4.37 -10.26
C GLY A 96 13.81 5.84 -10.68
N ASP A 97 14.31 6.74 -9.82
CA ASP A 97 14.62 8.13 -10.20
C ASP A 97 16.11 8.46 -10.06
N GLY A 98 16.62 9.30 -10.96
CA GLY A 98 18.04 9.64 -11.02
C GLY A 98 18.92 8.53 -11.63
N TYR A 99 18.32 7.56 -12.30
CA TYR A 99 19.04 6.57 -13.12
C TYR A 99 18.95 6.97 -14.59
N THR A 100 20.10 7.16 -15.23
CA THR A 100 20.14 7.43 -16.68
C THR A 100 19.80 6.18 -17.48
N SER A 101 19.60 6.31 -18.79
CA SER A 101 19.37 5.15 -19.67
C SER A 101 20.50 4.10 -19.60
N GLY A 102 21.72 4.50 -19.29
CA GLY A 102 22.86 3.60 -19.09
C GLY A 102 22.94 2.95 -17.70
N GLN A 103 22.02 3.26 -16.79
CA GLN A 103 22.02 2.83 -15.39
C GLN A 103 20.75 2.06 -15.00
N GLN A 104 19.89 1.67 -15.95
CA GLN A 104 18.65 0.95 -15.63
C GLN A 104 18.94 -0.44 -15.01
N GLU A 105 20.03 -1.09 -15.40
CA GLU A 105 20.47 -2.34 -14.75
C GLU A 105 20.88 -2.13 -13.28
N ASP A 106 21.46 -0.97 -12.94
CA ASP A 106 21.76 -0.60 -11.56
C ASP A 106 20.45 -0.42 -10.78
N PHE A 107 19.46 0.29 -11.35
CA PHE A 107 18.13 0.41 -10.77
C PHE A 107 17.47 -0.96 -10.52
N HIS A 108 17.51 -1.87 -11.50
CA HIS A 108 16.94 -3.21 -11.33
C HIS A 108 17.66 -4.01 -10.24
N ALA A 109 18.97 -3.83 -10.08
CA ALA A 109 19.73 -4.42 -8.98
C ALA A 109 19.31 -3.84 -7.62
N ASP A 110 19.14 -2.53 -7.54
CA ASP A 110 18.70 -1.84 -6.33
C ASP A 110 17.28 -2.24 -5.94
N ALA A 111 16.37 -2.36 -6.92
CA ALA A 111 15.01 -2.83 -6.71
C ALA A 111 14.98 -4.27 -6.16
N ARG A 112 15.79 -5.18 -6.73
CA ARG A 112 15.94 -6.55 -6.22
C ARG A 112 16.48 -6.55 -4.79
N SER A 113 17.56 -5.83 -4.52
CA SER A 113 18.15 -5.74 -3.18
C SER A 113 17.15 -5.14 -2.18
N LYS A 114 16.39 -4.12 -2.56
CA LYS A 114 15.42 -3.49 -1.69
C LYS A 114 14.25 -4.41 -1.39
N TRP A 115 13.74 -5.12 -2.40
CA TRP A 115 12.72 -6.13 -2.21
C TRP A 115 13.20 -7.26 -1.29
N GLU A 116 14.42 -7.77 -1.47
CA GLU A 116 15.00 -8.78 -0.59
C GLU A 116 15.02 -8.32 0.87
N GLN A 117 15.44 -7.08 1.14
CA GLN A 117 15.44 -6.48 2.48
C GLN A 117 14.02 -6.35 3.07
N MET A 118 13.07 -5.78 2.31
CA MET A 118 11.69 -5.62 2.75
C MET A 118 11.02 -6.97 3.02
N SER A 119 11.21 -7.92 2.10
CA SER A 119 10.64 -9.27 2.16
C SER A 119 11.22 -10.14 3.27
N ALA A 120 12.33 -9.73 3.90
CA ALA A 120 12.92 -10.39 5.06
C ALA A 120 12.23 -10.00 6.38
N VAL A 121 11.43 -8.93 6.40
CA VAL A 121 10.70 -8.46 7.58
C VAL A 121 9.38 -9.24 7.73
N GLN A 122 8.99 -9.58 8.96
CA GLN A 122 7.68 -10.18 9.22
C GLN A 122 6.57 -9.11 9.20
N PRO A 123 5.40 -9.36 8.59
CA PRO A 123 4.96 -10.66 8.07
C PRO A 123 5.38 -10.99 6.64
N TYR A 124 5.96 -10.08 5.84
CA TYR A 124 6.34 -10.34 4.44
C TYR A 124 7.09 -11.66 4.24
N ALA A 125 8.08 -11.95 5.08
CA ALA A 125 8.89 -13.16 5.01
C ALA A 125 8.08 -14.47 5.04
N SER A 126 6.90 -14.46 5.67
CA SER A 126 6.01 -15.62 5.72
C SER A 126 5.03 -15.69 4.54
N TYR A 127 4.86 -14.60 3.79
CA TYR A 127 3.82 -14.46 2.76
C TYR A 127 4.38 -14.06 1.38
N GLN A 128 5.67 -14.27 1.12
CA GLN A 128 6.30 -13.87 -0.16
C GLN A 128 5.54 -14.40 -1.39
N ASP A 129 4.92 -15.58 -1.31
CA ASP A 129 4.11 -16.20 -2.37
C ASP A 129 2.84 -15.41 -2.76
N LEU A 130 2.46 -14.40 -1.96
CA LEU A 130 1.33 -13.50 -2.25
C LEU A 130 1.70 -12.33 -3.16
N PHE A 131 3.00 -12.10 -3.41
CA PHE A 131 3.47 -10.88 -4.06
C PHE A 131 3.94 -11.13 -5.48
N ASN A 132 3.61 -10.20 -6.36
CA ASN A 132 4.38 -9.91 -7.55
C ASN A 132 5.18 -8.62 -7.31
N VAL A 133 6.34 -8.49 -7.97
CA VAL A 133 7.18 -7.31 -7.86
C VAL A 133 7.63 -6.88 -9.24
N TRP A 134 7.27 -5.66 -9.60
CA TRP A 134 7.55 -5.03 -10.88
C TRP A 134 8.54 -3.89 -10.72
N THR A 135 9.32 -3.65 -11.76
CA THR A 135 10.10 -2.43 -11.93
C THR A 135 9.52 -1.60 -13.07
N VAL A 136 9.54 -0.28 -12.93
CA VAL A 136 9.25 0.65 -14.03
C VAL A 136 10.41 1.62 -14.16
N ASP A 137 10.99 1.65 -15.35
CA ASP A 137 12.16 2.44 -15.68
C ASP A 137 11.75 3.90 -15.91
N ALA A 138 12.12 4.79 -14.99
CA ALA A 138 11.93 6.23 -15.15
C ALA A 138 13.28 6.86 -15.53
N VAL A 139 13.51 6.94 -16.85
CA VAL A 139 14.81 7.32 -17.41
C VAL A 139 15.06 8.79 -17.14
N SER A 140 16.13 9.07 -16.38
CA SER A 140 16.54 10.43 -16.01
C SER A 140 17.62 10.98 -16.95
N ASN A 141 17.59 12.29 -17.24
CA ASN A 141 18.64 12.95 -18.02
C ASN A 141 19.98 13.01 -17.26
N GLN A 142 19.93 13.07 -15.93
CA GLN A 142 21.11 13.14 -15.09
C GLN A 142 21.10 12.06 -14.00
N SER A 143 22.30 11.59 -13.68
CA SER A 143 22.50 10.61 -12.61
C SER A 143 22.46 11.25 -11.23
N GLY A 144 21.76 10.60 -10.31
CA GLY A 144 21.58 10.95 -8.91
C GLY A 144 20.45 11.96 -8.67
N VAL A 145 20.38 12.50 -7.45
CA VAL A 145 19.20 13.26 -6.96
C VAL A 145 19.52 14.74 -6.70
N SER A 146 18.54 15.64 -6.81
CA SER A 146 18.68 17.04 -6.38
C SER A 146 18.88 17.17 -4.87
N GLY A 147 19.71 18.11 -4.42
CA GLY A 147 20.04 18.29 -3.00
C GLY A 147 21.13 17.37 -2.43
N ASP A 148 21.82 16.62 -3.30
CA ASP A 148 22.92 15.71 -2.99
C ASP A 148 24.13 15.98 -3.91
N PRO A 149 25.33 16.34 -3.38
CA PRO A 149 25.70 16.36 -1.95
C PRO A 149 25.19 17.56 -1.14
N SER A 150 24.88 18.69 -1.78
CA SER A 150 24.46 19.93 -1.10
C SER A 150 23.10 20.42 -1.59
N LYS A 151 22.40 21.18 -0.73
CA LYS A 151 21.02 21.66 -0.95
C LYS A 151 20.81 22.45 -2.25
N ASP A 152 21.86 23.12 -2.73
CA ASP A 152 21.86 23.93 -3.94
C ASP A 152 22.01 23.12 -5.24
N VAL A 153 22.37 21.83 -5.16
CA VAL A 153 22.47 20.95 -6.32
C VAL A 153 21.09 20.71 -6.92
N VAL A 154 20.95 20.99 -8.21
CA VAL A 154 19.76 20.69 -9.01
C VAL A 154 20.13 19.70 -10.10
N LYS A 155 19.33 18.63 -10.21
CA LYS A 155 19.45 17.60 -11.24
C LYS A 155 18.14 17.45 -11.98
N ASP A 156 18.26 17.24 -13.29
CA ASP A 156 17.16 16.89 -14.17
C ASP A 156 16.90 15.38 -14.11
N THR A 157 15.93 14.99 -13.28
CA THR A 157 15.52 13.60 -13.07
C THR A 157 14.07 13.38 -13.46
N ALA A 158 13.74 12.13 -13.81
CA ALA A 158 12.45 11.75 -14.35
C ALA A 158 11.30 12.13 -13.42
N LEU A 159 11.38 11.76 -12.14
CA LEU A 159 10.37 12.00 -11.11
C LEU A 159 10.62 13.27 -10.31
N GLY A 160 11.75 13.95 -10.54
CA GLY A 160 12.12 15.17 -9.84
C GLY A 160 12.40 14.95 -8.36
N SER A 161 12.93 13.79 -7.96
CA SER A 161 13.33 13.53 -6.57
C SER A 161 14.27 14.60 -6.03
N TYR A 162 14.05 15.03 -4.79
CA TYR A 162 14.90 16.01 -4.13
C TYR A 162 14.93 15.89 -2.61
N PHE A 163 16.13 16.03 -2.05
CA PHE A 163 16.36 16.24 -0.62
C PHE A 163 16.05 17.68 -0.20
N TRP A 164 16.06 17.94 1.12
CA TRP A 164 15.80 19.28 1.68
C TRP A 164 14.41 19.82 1.34
N CYS A 165 13.46 18.93 1.11
CA CYS A 165 12.06 19.30 1.06
C CYS A 165 11.66 19.87 2.43
N ASP A 166 10.95 21.00 2.41
CA ASP A 166 10.66 21.80 3.62
C ASP A 166 11.89 22.12 4.50
N ASP A 167 13.05 22.34 3.87
CA ASP A 167 14.33 22.59 4.53
C ASP A 167 14.84 21.47 5.46
N ILE A 168 14.24 20.28 5.38
CA ILE A 168 14.62 19.09 6.14
C ILE A 168 15.50 18.20 5.27
N GLU A 169 16.80 18.11 5.61
CA GLU A 169 17.82 17.45 4.78
C GLU A 169 17.43 16.09 4.22
N ARG A 170 16.88 15.21 5.06
CA ARG A 170 16.55 13.81 4.73
C ARG A 170 15.14 13.60 4.19
N LEU A 171 14.29 14.65 4.15
CA LEU A 171 12.97 14.54 3.56
C LEU A 171 13.16 14.53 2.03
N LEU A 172 13.00 13.34 1.47
CA LEU A 172 13.20 13.03 0.06
C LEU A 172 11.85 13.05 -0.66
N CYS A 173 11.54 14.18 -1.28
CA CYS A 173 10.27 14.40 -1.95
C CYS A 173 10.34 14.08 -3.46
N VAL A 174 9.20 13.74 -4.05
CA VAL A 174 9.00 13.41 -5.47
C VAL A 174 7.84 14.20 -6.07
N ASP A 175 7.79 14.28 -7.41
CA ASP A 175 6.59 14.72 -8.13
C ASP A 175 5.58 13.57 -8.20
N THR A 176 4.54 13.61 -7.36
CA THR A 176 3.57 12.51 -7.25
C THR A 176 2.73 12.30 -8.50
N ALA A 177 2.54 13.32 -9.34
CA ALA A 177 1.83 13.17 -10.61
C ALA A 177 2.66 12.42 -11.63
N LYS A 178 3.99 12.61 -11.62
CA LYS A 178 4.89 11.80 -12.44
C LYS A 178 4.95 10.36 -11.93
N VAL A 179 5.05 10.15 -10.62
CA VAL A 179 5.00 8.80 -10.01
C VAL A 179 3.74 8.05 -10.47
N GLU A 180 2.56 8.68 -10.39
CA GLU A 180 1.30 8.12 -10.89
C GLU A 180 1.41 7.69 -12.36
N SER A 181 1.99 8.53 -13.22
CA SER A 181 2.12 8.25 -14.65
C SER A 181 3.03 7.06 -14.97
N TYR A 182 4.05 6.81 -14.15
CA TYR A 182 4.92 5.63 -14.29
C TYR A 182 4.30 4.39 -13.65
N ALA A 183 3.67 4.52 -12.48
CA ALA A 183 2.95 3.41 -11.84
C ALA A 183 1.85 2.84 -12.77
N ALA A 184 1.18 3.71 -13.53
CA ALA A 184 0.18 3.32 -14.53
C ALA A 184 0.71 2.46 -15.69
N LYS A 185 2.04 2.38 -15.89
CA LYS A 185 2.67 1.53 -16.91
C LYS A 185 2.79 0.06 -16.45
N ALA A 186 2.82 -0.19 -15.14
CA ALA A 186 2.88 -1.53 -14.58
C ALA A 186 1.58 -2.31 -14.84
N PRO A 187 1.60 -3.66 -14.82
CA PRO A 187 0.39 -4.46 -15.01
C PRO A 187 -0.70 -4.17 -13.97
N GLN A 188 -0.28 -3.87 -12.74
CA GLN A 188 -1.10 -3.44 -11.61
C GLN A 188 -0.18 -2.80 -10.55
N ALA A 189 -0.74 -1.97 -9.68
CA ALA A 189 -0.01 -1.32 -8.59
C ALA A 189 -0.89 -1.26 -7.32
N ASP A 190 -0.59 -2.12 -6.35
CA ASP A 190 -1.21 -2.09 -5.02
C ASP A 190 -0.33 -1.35 -4.00
N LEU A 191 0.98 -1.32 -4.23
CA LEU A 191 1.98 -0.59 -3.46
C LEU A 191 3.02 0.03 -4.40
N VAL A 192 3.40 1.29 -4.17
CA VAL A 192 4.42 1.99 -4.96
C VAL A 192 5.58 2.42 -4.07
N VAL A 193 6.80 2.08 -4.51
CA VAL A 193 8.06 2.50 -3.88
C VAL A 193 8.94 3.20 -4.92
N VAL A 194 9.33 4.44 -4.64
CA VAL A 194 10.30 5.18 -5.45
C VAL A 194 11.70 4.99 -4.88
N LEU A 195 12.62 4.48 -5.70
CA LEU A 195 14.04 4.41 -5.36
C LEU A 195 14.79 5.54 -6.05
N SER A 196 15.37 6.43 -5.25
CA SER A 196 16.15 7.55 -5.77
C SER A 196 17.64 7.23 -5.69
N ASN A 197 18.35 7.34 -6.81
CA ASN A 197 19.77 7.00 -6.96
C ASN A 197 20.67 7.87 -6.07
N SER A 198 20.90 7.44 -4.83
CA SER A 198 21.68 8.21 -3.85
C SER A 198 22.12 7.34 -2.69
N THR A 199 23.33 7.60 -2.21
CA THR A 199 23.86 7.05 -0.96
C THR A 199 23.49 7.90 0.27
N LYS A 200 22.84 9.05 0.09
CA LYS A 200 22.45 9.93 1.19
C LYS A 200 21.23 9.35 1.90
N TYR A 201 21.20 9.40 3.23
CA TYR A 201 20.01 8.96 3.96
C TYR A 201 18.81 9.86 3.68
N GLY A 202 17.71 9.24 3.26
CA GLY A 202 16.40 9.86 3.28
C GLY A 202 15.33 9.01 2.62
N GLY A 203 14.12 9.50 2.78
CA GLY A 203 12.88 8.87 2.36
C GLY A 203 11.70 9.64 2.92
N ALA A 204 10.51 9.33 2.41
CA ALA A 204 9.27 9.95 2.81
C ALA A 204 8.08 9.02 2.58
N GLY A 205 7.07 9.21 3.41
CA GLY A 205 5.74 8.65 3.26
C GLY A 205 4.77 9.67 2.71
N TYR A 206 4.04 9.32 1.67
CA TYR A 206 2.94 10.16 1.16
C TYR A 206 1.61 9.51 1.50
N THR A 207 0.73 10.24 2.18
CA THR A 207 -0.66 9.81 2.34
C THR A 207 -1.51 10.35 1.18
N LEU A 208 -1.83 9.48 0.22
CA LEU A 208 -2.69 9.80 -0.91
C LEU A 208 -3.42 8.55 -1.44
N THR A 209 -4.47 8.75 -2.23
CA THR A 209 -5.14 7.67 -2.96
C THR A 209 -4.94 7.88 -4.45
N SER A 210 -4.37 6.87 -5.11
CA SER A 210 -4.08 6.85 -6.55
C SER A 210 -5.33 6.59 -7.40
N GLN A 211 -5.27 6.94 -8.70
CA GLN A 211 -6.29 6.50 -9.67
C GLN A 211 -6.00 5.10 -10.21
N VAL A 212 -4.77 4.59 -10.07
CA VAL A 212 -4.36 3.26 -10.55
C VAL A 212 -4.36 2.18 -9.48
N GLY A 213 -4.78 2.50 -8.25
CA GLY A 213 -5.22 1.51 -7.25
C GLY A 213 -4.43 1.47 -5.94
N TYR A 214 -3.25 2.06 -5.88
CA TYR A 214 -2.44 2.08 -4.67
C TYR A 214 -2.83 3.21 -3.70
N ASP A 215 -2.52 3.01 -2.41
CA ASP A 215 -2.66 4.03 -1.38
C ASP A 215 -1.27 4.40 -0.85
N GLY A 216 -0.87 5.65 -1.10
CA GLY A 216 0.38 6.24 -0.65
C GLY A 216 1.60 5.89 -1.50
N ILE A 217 2.67 6.65 -1.30
CA ILE A 217 3.97 6.45 -1.97
C ILE A 217 5.03 6.37 -0.88
N ALA A 218 5.86 5.33 -0.92
CA ALA A 218 7.09 5.30 -0.15
C ALA A 218 8.26 5.79 -1.01
N THR A 219 9.10 6.68 -0.50
CA THR A 219 10.36 7.04 -1.16
C THR A 219 11.53 6.57 -0.31
N ALA A 220 12.57 6.09 -0.97
CA ALA A 220 13.79 5.65 -0.32
C ALA A 220 14.99 5.97 -1.20
N SER A 221 16.12 6.24 -0.54
CA SER A 221 17.42 6.27 -1.23
C SER A 221 17.85 4.84 -1.52
N SER A 222 18.30 4.58 -2.75
CA SER A 222 18.66 3.24 -3.23
C SER A 222 19.81 2.62 -2.44
N ASP A 223 20.86 3.41 -2.23
CA ASP A 223 22.16 2.94 -1.75
C ASP A 223 22.42 3.29 -0.27
N HIS A 224 21.36 3.52 0.51
CA HIS A 224 21.47 3.73 1.95
C HIS A 224 20.85 2.56 2.73
N ALA A 225 21.65 1.96 3.61
CA ALA A 225 21.30 0.76 4.36
C ALA A 225 20.10 0.93 5.30
N ASP A 226 19.84 2.16 5.77
CA ASP A 226 18.72 2.45 6.69
C ASP A 226 17.44 2.95 5.98
N SER A 227 17.46 3.08 4.64
CA SER A 227 16.29 3.56 3.88
C SER A 227 15.28 2.45 3.56
N ASP A 228 15.62 1.17 3.79
CA ASP A 228 14.69 0.04 3.71
C ASP A 228 13.61 0.08 4.79
N GLN A 229 13.98 0.42 6.02
CA GLN A 229 13.06 0.47 7.15
C GLN A 229 11.99 1.55 6.96
N ILE A 230 12.31 2.62 6.22
CA ILE A 230 11.34 3.61 5.76
C ILE A 230 10.27 2.93 4.92
N ALA A 231 10.66 2.25 3.83
CA ALA A 231 9.70 1.59 2.95
C ALA A 231 8.82 0.59 3.70
N VAL A 232 9.37 -0.19 4.64
CA VAL A 232 8.58 -1.14 5.44
C VAL A 232 7.58 -0.40 6.35
N HIS A 233 7.98 0.70 7.01
CA HIS A 233 7.07 1.53 7.80
C HIS A 233 5.89 2.02 6.95
N GLU A 234 6.18 2.61 5.79
CA GLU A 234 5.16 3.17 4.91
C GLU A 234 4.13 2.14 4.44
N THR A 235 4.59 0.90 4.20
CA THR A 235 3.65 -0.17 3.85
C THR A 235 2.65 -0.49 4.97
N GLY A 236 2.98 -0.15 6.22
CA GLY A 236 2.08 -0.21 7.37
C GLY A 236 0.83 0.65 7.18
N HIS A 237 1.01 1.84 6.62
CA HIS A 237 -0.10 2.71 6.23
C HIS A 237 -0.81 2.19 4.98
N SER A 238 -0.07 1.91 3.91
CA SER A 238 -0.65 1.53 2.61
C SER A 238 -1.46 0.24 2.67
N LEU A 239 -0.92 -0.81 3.27
CA LEU A 239 -1.53 -2.15 3.27
C LEU A 239 -2.27 -2.43 4.58
N GLY A 240 -1.64 -2.12 5.71
CA GLY A 240 -2.17 -2.37 7.05
C GLY A 240 -3.25 -1.38 7.49
N LYS A 241 -3.31 -0.19 6.87
CA LYS A 241 -4.14 0.95 7.31
C LYS A 241 -3.87 1.31 8.78
N LEU A 242 -2.60 1.19 9.18
CA LEU A 242 -2.12 1.50 10.53
C LEU A 242 -1.97 3.02 10.68
N ALA A 243 -2.19 3.50 11.90
CA ALA A 243 -1.79 4.84 12.31
C ALA A 243 -0.33 4.82 12.79
N ASP A 244 0.27 6.00 12.82
CA ASP A 244 1.50 6.20 13.57
C ASP A 244 1.32 6.02 15.06
N GLU A 245 2.34 5.46 15.68
CA GLU A 245 2.40 5.19 17.11
C GLU A 245 3.33 6.17 17.85
N TYR A 246 4.00 7.08 17.14
CA TYR A 246 4.74 8.18 17.75
C TYR A 246 3.85 9.39 18.05
N PHE A 247 4.38 10.32 18.84
CA PHE A 247 3.68 11.53 19.26
C PHE A 247 4.60 12.73 19.41
N TYR A 248 4.01 13.91 19.39
CA TYR A 248 4.70 15.18 19.61
C TYR A 248 4.28 15.78 20.96
N PRO A 249 5.21 16.02 21.89
CA PRO A 249 4.89 16.61 23.20
C PRO A 249 4.01 17.87 23.13
N GLU A 250 4.15 18.65 22.06
CA GLU A 250 3.42 19.90 21.79
C GLU A 250 1.93 19.72 21.40
N TYR A 251 1.48 18.52 21.00
CA TYR A 251 0.11 18.29 20.51
C TYR A 251 -0.95 18.17 21.62
N GLY A 252 -0.56 18.08 22.90
CA GLY A 252 -1.50 18.03 24.01
C GLY A 252 -2.34 16.76 24.07
N THR A 253 -3.64 16.88 24.37
CA THR A 253 -4.54 15.73 24.53
C THR A 253 -5.46 15.59 23.32
N TYR A 254 -5.55 14.40 22.75
CA TYR A 254 -6.53 14.09 21.72
C TYR A 254 -7.97 14.15 22.27
N THR A 255 -8.82 14.94 21.62
CA THR A 255 -10.24 15.12 22.02
C THR A 255 -11.23 14.63 20.95
N GLY A 256 -10.74 14.12 19.82
CA GLY A 256 -11.57 13.65 18.71
C GLY A 256 -12.31 12.35 18.98
N ALA A 257 -12.97 11.84 17.93
CA ALA A 257 -13.66 10.54 17.95
C ALA A 257 -12.66 9.37 18.07
N GLU A 258 -13.18 8.18 18.41
CA GLU A 258 -12.37 6.95 18.39
C GLU A 258 -11.72 6.78 16.99
N PRO A 259 -10.39 6.60 16.89
CA PRO A 259 -9.72 6.40 15.60
C PRO A 259 -10.26 5.16 14.87
N GLU A 260 -10.18 5.15 13.54
CA GLU A 260 -10.59 3.97 12.74
C GLU A 260 -9.47 2.93 12.70
N GLU A 261 -8.22 3.40 12.66
CA GLU A 261 -6.98 2.63 12.57
C GLU A 261 -6.89 1.56 13.66
N SER A 262 -6.45 0.36 13.30
CA SER A 262 -6.54 -0.80 14.20
C SER A 262 -5.53 -0.75 15.36
N ASN A 263 -4.50 0.09 15.29
CA ASN A 263 -3.45 0.23 16.31
C ASN A 263 -3.52 1.54 17.11
N ALA A 264 -4.64 2.27 17.07
CA ALA A 264 -4.88 3.44 17.90
C ALA A 264 -6.28 3.39 18.55
N THR A 265 -6.37 3.77 19.83
CA THR A 265 -7.66 3.77 20.55
C THR A 265 -7.70 4.78 21.70
N LYS A 266 -8.87 5.31 22.04
CA LYS A 266 -9.06 6.10 23.28
C LYS A 266 -9.28 5.21 24.51
N LEU A 267 -9.47 3.90 24.30
CA LEU A 267 -9.83 2.94 25.34
C LEU A 267 -8.60 2.48 26.14
N SER A 268 -8.77 2.27 27.44
CA SER A 268 -7.80 1.56 28.27
C SER A 268 -7.78 0.05 27.96
N ALA A 269 -6.75 -0.67 28.40
CA ALA A 269 -6.65 -2.12 28.23
C ALA A 269 -7.85 -2.88 28.84
N ALA A 270 -8.38 -2.39 29.97
CA ALA A 270 -9.55 -2.96 30.62
C ALA A 270 -10.82 -2.74 29.78
N GLU A 271 -10.99 -1.55 29.20
CA GLU A 271 -12.11 -1.22 28.32
C GLU A 271 -12.06 -1.99 27.00
N LEU A 272 -10.88 -2.11 26.37
CA LEU A 272 -10.69 -2.97 25.18
C LEU A 272 -11.19 -4.39 25.45
N THR A 273 -10.77 -4.97 26.58
CA THR A 273 -11.17 -6.33 26.99
C THR A 273 -12.66 -6.43 27.27
N ALA A 274 -13.22 -5.49 28.04
CA ALA A 274 -14.63 -5.50 28.44
C ALA A 274 -15.58 -5.28 27.24
N GLN A 275 -15.18 -4.42 26.31
CA GLN A 275 -15.99 -4.05 25.14
C GLN A 275 -15.69 -4.91 23.90
N GLN A 276 -14.68 -5.78 23.97
CA GLN A 276 -14.20 -6.62 22.87
C GLN A 276 -13.88 -5.82 21.60
N GLN A 277 -13.18 -4.69 21.76
CA GLN A 277 -12.84 -3.78 20.68
C GLN A 277 -11.36 -3.88 20.29
N LYS A 278 -11.06 -3.52 19.04
CA LYS A 278 -9.68 -3.40 18.50
C LYS A 278 -8.85 -4.66 18.81
N TRP A 279 -7.69 -4.52 19.46
CA TRP A 279 -6.76 -5.60 19.74
C TRP A 279 -6.98 -6.34 21.06
N TYR A 280 -8.21 -6.33 21.61
CA TYR A 280 -8.49 -7.00 22.89
C TYR A 280 -8.03 -8.47 22.96
N ARG A 281 -8.05 -9.18 21.82
CA ARG A 281 -7.62 -10.59 21.69
C ARG A 281 -6.11 -10.80 21.89
N TRP A 282 -5.35 -9.71 21.89
CA TRP A 282 -3.89 -9.71 22.01
C TRP A 282 -3.42 -9.26 23.39
N ILE A 283 -4.26 -8.60 24.20
CA ILE A 283 -3.89 -8.06 25.52
C ILE A 283 -3.17 -9.11 26.39
N GLY A 284 -2.02 -8.72 26.94
CA GLY A 284 -1.17 -9.53 27.81
C GLY A 284 -0.17 -10.44 27.08
N GLN A 285 -0.21 -10.55 25.75
CA GLN A 285 0.72 -11.39 25.01
C GLN A 285 2.04 -10.66 24.73
N THR A 286 3.15 -11.39 24.80
CA THR A 286 4.44 -10.90 24.32
C THR A 286 4.40 -10.73 22.81
N SER A 287 4.81 -9.55 22.37
CA SER A 287 4.77 -9.12 20.99
C SER A 287 6.18 -9.18 20.36
N PRO A 288 6.32 -9.50 19.07
CA PRO A 288 7.61 -9.64 18.40
C PRO A 288 8.50 -8.38 18.40
N ASP A 289 7.91 -7.18 18.49
CA ASP A 289 8.64 -5.92 18.71
C ASP A 289 9.42 -5.86 20.04
N GLY A 290 9.23 -6.86 20.92
CA GLY A 290 9.87 -7.00 22.22
C GLY A 290 9.00 -6.49 23.38
N GLY A 291 7.85 -5.88 23.10
CA GLY A 291 6.89 -5.42 24.10
C GLY A 291 5.87 -6.48 24.55
N THR A 292 4.99 -6.09 25.46
CA THR A 292 3.76 -6.82 25.80
C THR A 292 2.59 -6.03 25.28
N VAL A 293 1.59 -6.69 24.68
CA VAL A 293 0.40 -5.99 24.20
C VAL A 293 -0.44 -5.49 25.38
N GLY A 294 -0.71 -4.21 25.38
CA GLY A 294 -1.48 -3.48 26.40
C GLY A 294 -2.20 -2.29 25.77
N ALA A 295 -2.30 -1.19 26.51
CA ALA A 295 -2.76 0.10 26.00
C ALA A 295 -1.83 1.16 26.57
N TYR A 296 -0.88 1.63 25.76
CA TYR A 296 0.17 2.54 26.17
C TYR A 296 -0.17 3.96 25.74
N GLU A 297 -0.32 4.88 26.68
CA GLU A 297 -0.69 6.26 26.36
C GLU A 297 0.39 6.92 25.46
N GLY A 298 -0.08 7.65 24.46
CA GLY A 298 0.71 8.29 23.42
C GLY A 298 0.65 7.53 22.09
N GLY A 299 0.30 8.22 21.03
CA GLY A 299 0.22 7.67 19.67
C GLY A 299 -0.63 8.56 18.79
N ARG A 300 -0.61 8.31 17.47
CA ARG A 300 -1.33 9.11 16.47
C ARG A 300 -1.05 10.61 16.63
N TYR A 301 0.23 10.95 16.85
CA TYR A 301 0.75 12.31 17.08
C TYR A 301 0.46 12.91 18.46
N TYR A 302 -0.47 12.36 19.25
CA TYR A 302 -0.87 12.94 20.54
C TYR A 302 -0.20 12.24 21.72
N PRO A 303 0.41 12.97 22.67
CA PRO A 303 1.02 12.38 23.86
C PRO A 303 -0.01 11.88 24.89
N LYS A 304 -1.28 12.30 24.79
CA LYS A 304 -2.35 11.94 25.73
C LYS A 304 -3.68 11.66 25.02
N GLY A 305 -4.51 10.82 25.64
CA GLY A 305 -5.88 10.55 25.18
C GLY A 305 -6.01 9.55 24.03
N ILE A 306 -4.88 9.03 23.52
CA ILE A 306 -4.79 7.90 22.59
C ILE A 306 -3.79 6.90 23.15
N ASN A 307 -4.10 5.61 23.00
CA ASN A 307 -3.26 4.49 23.34
C ASN A 307 -2.83 3.73 22.08
N ARG A 308 -1.57 3.29 22.08
CA ARG A 308 -0.97 2.34 21.12
C ARG A 308 -0.87 0.93 21.74
N PRO A 309 -0.71 -0.14 20.95
CA PRO A 309 -0.81 -1.51 21.45
C PRO A 309 0.41 -1.99 22.27
N THR A 310 1.61 -1.53 21.95
CA THR A 310 2.86 -1.91 22.63
C THR A 310 3.66 -0.66 23.00
N ASP A 311 4.69 -0.81 23.83
CA ASP A 311 5.53 0.36 24.11
C ASP A 311 6.19 0.88 22.83
N ASN A 312 6.65 -0.01 21.93
CA ASN A 312 7.28 0.38 20.68
C ASN A 312 6.90 -0.58 19.54
N SER A 313 7.06 -0.15 18.30
CA SER A 313 6.89 -0.96 17.08
C SER A 313 7.52 -0.20 15.90
N ILE A 314 7.55 -0.82 14.72
CA ILE A 314 7.99 -0.11 13.51
C ILE A 314 7.17 1.15 13.22
N MET A 315 5.87 1.17 13.59
CA MET A 315 4.98 2.33 13.44
C MET A 315 5.32 3.47 14.42
N ARG A 316 6.29 3.28 15.32
CA ARG A 316 6.79 4.31 16.25
C ARG A 316 8.25 4.64 16.03
N THR A 317 9.09 3.63 15.76
CA THR A 317 10.53 3.76 15.62
C THR A 317 11.05 2.73 14.61
N LEU A 318 11.83 3.17 13.63
CA LEU A 318 12.46 2.30 12.64
C LEU A 318 13.38 1.24 13.27
N GLY A 319 13.60 0.13 12.56
CA GLY A 319 14.46 -0.97 13.03
C GLY A 319 13.80 -1.87 14.08
N ARG A 320 12.47 -1.82 14.17
CA ARG A 320 11.63 -2.68 15.02
C ARG A 320 10.73 -3.53 14.14
N GLU A 321 10.17 -4.58 14.72
CA GLU A 321 9.11 -5.34 14.05
C GLU A 321 7.74 -4.67 14.25
N PHE A 322 6.76 -5.03 13.42
CA PHE A 322 5.36 -4.74 13.71
C PHE A 322 4.90 -5.42 15.00
N SER A 323 4.08 -4.72 15.78
CA SER A 323 3.38 -5.29 16.93
C SER A 323 2.40 -6.39 16.51
N LEU A 324 1.96 -7.27 17.41
CA LEU A 324 0.99 -8.32 17.07
C LEU A 324 -0.29 -7.77 16.39
N PRO A 325 -0.91 -6.68 16.89
CA PRO A 325 -2.05 -6.08 16.17
C PRO A 325 -1.66 -5.48 14.82
N GLY A 326 -0.44 -4.91 14.71
CA GLY A 326 0.10 -4.42 13.44
C GLY A 326 0.29 -5.55 12.43
N ARG A 327 0.87 -6.68 12.83
CA ARG A 327 1.04 -7.87 11.97
C ARG A 327 -0.29 -8.44 11.51
N GLU A 328 -1.26 -8.53 12.41
CA GLU A 328 -2.62 -8.98 12.05
C GLU A 328 -3.23 -8.09 10.96
N ALA A 329 -3.12 -6.77 11.12
CA ALA A 329 -3.61 -5.80 10.14
C ALA A 329 -2.86 -5.90 8.80
N MET A 330 -1.54 -6.10 8.84
CA MET A 330 -0.72 -6.29 7.64
C MET A 330 -1.08 -7.56 6.88
N ILE A 331 -1.25 -8.70 7.56
CA ILE A 331 -1.66 -9.96 6.92
C ILE A 331 -3.05 -9.80 6.28
N ALA A 332 -3.98 -9.16 6.98
CA ALA A 332 -5.28 -8.83 6.41
C ALA A 332 -5.16 -7.91 5.19
N GLY A 333 -4.25 -6.94 5.23
CA GLY A 333 -3.88 -6.09 4.11
C GLY A 333 -3.41 -6.89 2.90
N PHE A 334 -2.50 -7.86 3.09
CA PHE A 334 -2.03 -8.72 2.00
C PHE A 334 -3.21 -9.44 1.31
N TYR A 335 -4.13 -10.02 2.10
CA TYR A 335 -5.30 -10.72 1.58
C TYR A 335 -6.43 -9.83 1.06
N ARG A 336 -6.33 -8.49 1.16
CA ARG A 336 -7.23 -7.58 0.42
C ARG A 336 -6.84 -7.46 -1.04
N HIS A 337 -5.57 -7.69 -1.36
CA HIS A 337 -5.00 -7.55 -2.70
C HIS A 337 -4.59 -8.89 -3.32
N ALA A 338 -4.32 -9.91 -2.50
CA ALA A 338 -3.95 -11.25 -2.96
C ALA A 338 -4.98 -12.31 -2.56
N SER A 339 -5.02 -13.40 -3.33
CA SER A 339 -5.91 -14.53 -3.06
C SER A 339 -5.19 -15.64 -2.29
N ALA A 340 -5.92 -16.28 -1.37
CA ALA A 340 -5.48 -17.51 -0.70
C ALA A 340 -5.47 -18.74 -1.63
N LEU A 341 -6.03 -18.63 -2.84
CA LEU A 341 -6.11 -19.70 -3.83
C LEU A 341 -6.07 -19.13 -5.25
N SER A 342 -4.96 -19.32 -5.96
CA SER A 342 -4.83 -18.99 -7.38
C SER A 342 -4.89 -20.24 -8.25
N SER A 343 -5.20 -20.07 -9.53
CA SER A 343 -5.17 -21.17 -10.49
C SER A 343 -4.92 -20.67 -11.90
N ARG A 344 -4.06 -21.38 -12.64
CA ARG A 344 -3.86 -21.15 -14.07
C ARG A 344 -4.98 -21.76 -14.93
N THR A 345 -5.78 -22.66 -14.35
CA THR A 345 -6.91 -23.26 -15.04
C THR A 345 -8.09 -22.30 -15.02
N ALA A 346 -8.46 -21.75 -16.18
CA ALA A 346 -9.58 -20.82 -16.28
C ALA A 346 -10.91 -21.45 -15.82
N THR A 347 -11.64 -20.74 -14.97
CA THR A 347 -12.96 -21.16 -14.45
C THR A 347 -14.10 -20.83 -15.42
N ALA A 348 -13.87 -19.96 -16.41
CA ALA A 348 -14.87 -19.49 -17.36
C ALA A 348 -15.30 -20.57 -18.37
N THR A 349 -14.40 -21.51 -18.69
CA THR A 349 -14.64 -22.59 -19.65
C THR A 349 -14.80 -23.94 -18.95
N ALA A 350 -15.64 -24.81 -19.51
CA ALA A 350 -15.79 -26.16 -18.99
C ALA A 350 -14.47 -26.94 -19.13
N VAL A 351 -14.07 -27.60 -18.04
CA VAL A 351 -12.87 -28.44 -17.97
C VAL A 351 -13.27 -29.88 -18.31
N LYS A 352 -12.44 -30.57 -19.10
CA LYS A 352 -12.68 -31.99 -19.39
C LYS A 352 -12.43 -32.82 -18.14
N ARG A 353 -13.17 -33.92 -17.97
CA ARG A 353 -12.99 -34.87 -16.87
C ARG A 353 -11.56 -35.38 -16.69
N SER A 354 -10.78 -35.47 -17.76
CA SER A 354 -9.38 -35.91 -17.76
C SER A 354 -8.33 -34.79 -17.73
N ALA A 355 -8.74 -33.52 -17.79
CA ALA A 355 -7.81 -32.39 -17.77
C ALA A 355 -7.33 -32.12 -16.34
N GLY A 356 -6.05 -31.78 -16.20
CA GLY A 356 -5.48 -31.34 -14.93
C GLY A 356 -6.03 -29.99 -14.52
N ILE A 357 -6.35 -29.86 -13.24
CA ILE A 357 -6.61 -28.61 -12.55
C ILE A 357 -5.45 -28.39 -11.59
N GLU A 358 -4.72 -27.30 -11.81
CA GLU A 358 -3.60 -26.88 -10.98
C GLU A 358 -4.00 -25.64 -10.20
N VAL A 359 -3.71 -25.66 -8.90
CA VAL A 359 -3.95 -24.53 -8.00
C VAL A 359 -2.70 -24.25 -7.18
N ASP A 360 -2.46 -22.98 -6.90
CA ASP A 360 -1.41 -22.54 -6.00
C ASP A 360 -2.05 -22.00 -4.73
N VAL A 361 -1.47 -22.36 -3.59
CA VAL A 361 -1.89 -21.88 -2.27
C VAL A 361 -0.66 -21.35 -1.53
N PRO A 362 -0.78 -20.29 -0.74
CA PRO A 362 0.31 -19.78 0.08
C PRO A 362 0.83 -20.87 1.03
N LYS A 363 2.11 -20.81 1.35
CA LYS A 363 2.73 -21.70 2.33
C LYS A 363 1.94 -21.70 3.65
N GLY A 364 1.56 -22.89 4.11
CA GLY A 364 0.82 -23.07 5.37
C GLY A 364 -0.71 -22.98 5.24
N ALA A 365 -1.25 -22.62 4.07
CA ALA A 365 -2.68 -22.68 3.83
C ALA A 365 -3.16 -24.14 3.72
N SER A 366 -4.34 -24.39 4.28
CA SER A 366 -5.09 -25.63 4.06
C SER A 366 -5.78 -25.58 2.69
N LEU A 367 -5.91 -26.73 2.03
CA LEU A 367 -6.57 -26.88 0.73
C LEU A 367 -7.53 -28.07 0.78
N THR A 368 -8.80 -27.82 0.49
CA THR A 368 -9.85 -28.86 0.41
C THR A 368 -10.54 -28.85 -0.95
N TRP A 369 -11.01 -30.02 -1.37
CA TRP A 369 -11.67 -30.23 -2.65
C TRP A 369 -13.09 -30.73 -2.49
N TYR A 370 -13.99 -30.31 -3.39
CA TYR A 370 -15.39 -30.70 -3.40
C TYR A 370 -15.85 -31.06 -4.80
N VAL A 371 -16.74 -32.06 -4.90
CA VAL A 371 -17.52 -32.38 -6.11
C VAL A 371 -18.99 -32.21 -5.78
N ASP A 372 -19.68 -31.33 -6.49
CA ASP A 372 -21.09 -30.99 -6.28
C ASP A 372 -21.44 -30.65 -4.82
N GLY A 373 -20.49 -30.06 -4.11
CA GLY A 373 -20.61 -29.66 -2.70
C GLY A 373 -20.24 -30.75 -1.68
N ALA A 374 -19.96 -31.98 -2.11
CA ALA A 374 -19.46 -33.04 -1.25
C ALA A 374 -17.92 -33.02 -1.19
N GLU A 375 -17.35 -33.04 0.02
CA GLU A 375 -15.90 -33.00 0.21
C GLU A 375 -15.22 -34.30 -0.25
N VAL A 376 -14.11 -34.15 -0.97
CA VAL A 376 -13.24 -35.24 -1.43
C VAL A 376 -11.99 -35.28 -0.54
N THR A 377 -12.12 -35.88 0.65
CA THR A 377 -11.07 -35.85 1.68
C THR A 377 -9.75 -36.48 1.23
N THR A 378 -9.78 -37.44 0.31
CA THR A 378 -8.58 -38.08 -0.29
C THR A 378 -7.78 -37.16 -1.20
N ALA A 379 -8.34 -36.00 -1.55
CA ALA A 379 -7.68 -34.97 -2.36
C ALA A 379 -7.24 -33.75 -1.55
N ASN A 380 -7.54 -33.68 -0.26
CA ASN A 380 -7.12 -32.56 0.60
C ASN A 380 -5.60 -32.38 0.55
N GLY A 381 -5.15 -31.14 0.39
CA GLY A 381 -3.74 -30.77 0.24
C GLY A 381 -3.14 -31.00 -1.16
N LYS A 382 -3.85 -31.62 -2.11
CA LYS A 382 -3.33 -31.81 -3.48
C LYS A 382 -3.48 -30.52 -4.28
N THR A 383 -2.38 -29.99 -4.79
CA THR A 383 -2.34 -28.79 -5.66
C THR A 383 -2.57 -29.11 -7.14
N SER A 384 -2.50 -30.39 -7.53
CA SER A 384 -2.81 -30.85 -8.88
C SER A 384 -3.71 -32.08 -8.81
N VAL A 385 -4.84 -32.01 -9.51
CA VAL A 385 -5.86 -33.09 -9.57
C VAL A 385 -6.50 -33.13 -10.95
N THR A 386 -7.10 -34.26 -11.29
CA THR A 386 -8.09 -34.33 -12.39
C THR A 386 -9.50 -34.50 -11.81
N PRO A 387 -10.55 -33.99 -12.48
CA PRO A 387 -11.92 -34.24 -12.03
C PRO A 387 -12.27 -35.73 -11.90
N ALA A 388 -11.70 -36.59 -12.76
CA ALA A 388 -11.84 -38.04 -12.66
C ALA A 388 -11.32 -38.60 -11.31
N GLU A 389 -10.15 -38.15 -10.85
CA GLU A 389 -9.56 -38.55 -9.57
C GLU A 389 -10.37 -38.03 -8.38
N LEU A 390 -11.06 -36.89 -8.55
CA LEU A 390 -11.98 -36.36 -7.56
C LEU A 390 -13.32 -37.13 -7.51
N GLY A 391 -13.54 -38.08 -8.41
CA GLY A 391 -14.74 -38.90 -8.44
C GLY A 391 -15.89 -38.34 -9.30
N VAL A 392 -15.63 -37.35 -10.16
CA VAL A 392 -16.63 -36.90 -11.15
C VAL A 392 -17.00 -38.10 -12.06
N PRO A 393 -18.29 -38.43 -12.23
CA PRO A 393 -18.73 -39.57 -13.03
C PRO A 393 -18.55 -39.32 -14.53
N GLY A 394 -18.52 -40.42 -15.29
CA GLY A 394 -18.37 -40.43 -16.75
C GLY A 394 -19.69 -40.33 -17.52
N ASP A 395 -20.65 -39.54 -17.05
CA ASP A 395 -22.07 -39.66 -17.41
C ASP A 395 -22.57 -38.61 -18.43
N GLY A 396 -21.70 -37.72 -18.91
CA GLY A 396 -22.06 -36.64 -19.82
C GLY A 396 -22.78 -35.46 -19.14
N ALA A 397 -23.05 -35.51 -17.83
CA ALA A 397 -23.66 -34.42 -17.09
C ALA A 397 -22.62 -33.34 -16.75
N THR A 398 -23.10 -32.18 -16.30
CA THR A 398 -22.21 -31.11 -15.82
C THR A 398 -22.11 -31.17 -14.30
N HIS A 399 -20.88 -31.29 -13.81
CA HIS A 399 -20.53 -31.29 -12.40
C HIS A 399 -19.77 -30.02 -12.01
N LYS A 400 -19.75 -29.72 -10.72
CA LYS A 400 -18.94 -28.65 -10.13
C LYS A 400 -17.79 -29.25 -9.35
N VAL A 401 -16.57 -28.89 -9.74
CA VAL A 401 -15.37 -29.13 -8.92
C VAL A 401 -15.02 -27.81 -8.24
N THR A 402 -14.89 -27.82 -6.92
CA THR A 402 -14.50 -26.63 -6.14
C THR A 402 -13.26 -26.92 -5.32
N ALA A 403 -12.25 -26.07 -5.44
CA ALA A 403 -11.13 -26.00 -4.50
C ALA A 403 -11.40 -24.85 -3.53
N LYS A 404 -11.06 -25.05 -2.26
CA LYS A 404 -11.11 -24.02 -1.22
C LYS A 404 -9.79 -24.01 -0.46
N ALA A 405 -9.19 -22.84 -0.33
CA ALA A 405 -8.03 -22.65 0.52
C ALA A 405 -8.34 -21.74 1.70
N THR A 406 -7.69 -22.00 2.83
CA THR A 406 -7.78 -21.18 4.04
C THR A 406 -6.42 -21.11 4.71
N ASP A 407 -5.91 -19.91 4.90
CA ASP A 407 -4.77 -19.66 5.79
C ASP A 407 -5.22 -19.73 7.26
N THR A 408 -4.63 -20.68 7.97
CA THR A 408 -4.95 -21.02 9.36
C THR A 408 -4.01 -20.35 10.36
N THR A 409 -3.17 -19.40 9.94
CA THR A 409 -2.23 -18.66 10.79
C THR A 409 -2.86 -18.18 12.11
N ASP A 410 -2.18 -18.36 13.23
CA ASP A 410 -2.64 -17.82 14.53
C ASP A 410 -2.33 -16.32 14.68
N ALA A 411 -1.64 -15.73 13.70
CA ALA A 411 -1.33 -14.30 13.65
C ALA A 411 -2.53 -13.41 13.28
N VAL A 412 -3.68 -14.01 12.91
CA VAL A 412 -4.95 -13.31 12.69
C VAL A 412 -6.03 -13.94 13.58
N LYS A 413 -6.46 -13.21 14.61
CA LYS A 413 -7.46 -13.62 15.60
C LYS A 413 -8.81 -12.97 15.37
N ASP A 414 -8.88 -11.84 14.68
CA ASP A 414 -10.14 -11.18 14.40
C ASP A 414 -10.98 -11.99 13.40
N PRO A 415 -12.19 -12.45 13.76
CA PRO A 415 -13.05 -13.24 12.87
C PRO A 415 -13.48 -12.49 11.60
N ALA A 416 -13.56 -11.16 11.63
CA ALA A 416 -13.85 -10.36 10.44
C ALA A 416 -12.66 -10.39 9.48
N LEU A 417 -11.43 -10.25 9.99
CA LEU A 417 -10.22 -10.31 9.17
C LEU A 417 -9.95 -11.73 8.67
N ARG A 418 -10.22 -12.77 9.47
CA ARG A 418 -10.08 -14.19 9.05
C ARG A 418 -10.89 -14.55 7.81
N LYS A 419 -11.96 -13.82 7.49
CA LYS A 419 -12.75 -14.04 6.27
C LYS A 419 -11.95 -13.73 5.00
N LEU A 420 -10.98 -12.82 5.07
CA LEU A 420 -10.10 -12.47 3.95
C LEU A 420 -9.10 -13.60 3.65
N LEU A 421 -8.73 -14.39 4.66
CA LEU A 421 -7.73 -15.46 4.59
C LEU A 421 -8.31 -16.75 3.97
N SER A 422 -9.34 -16.66 3.14
CA SER A 422 -9.99 -17.83 2.55
C SER A 422 -10.58 -17.53 1.19
N ASP A 423 -10.30 -18.41 0.25
CA ASP A 423 -10.79 -18.30 -1.13
C ASP A 423 -11.26 -19.63 -1.67
N SER A 424 -12.08 -19.55 -2.72
CA SER A 424 -12.47 -20.74 -3.47
C SER A 424 -12.46 -20.49 -4.98
N ARG A 425 -12.23 -21.55 -5.74
CA ARG A 425 -12.31 -21.57 -7.20
C ARG A 425 -13.19 -22.74 -7.61
N THR A 426 -14.10 -22.51 -8.55
CA THR A 426 -15.06 -23.52 -9.00
C THR A 426 -15.01 -23.67 -10.51
N TRP A 427 -14.83 -24.89 -11.00
CA TRP A 427 -14.83 -25.25 -12.40
C TRP A 427 -16.08 -26.06 -12.74
N LYS A 428 -16.67 -25.77 -13.90
CA LYS A 428 -17.67 -26.65 -14.52
C LYS A 428 -16.92 -27.78 -15.21
N VAL A 429 -17.33 -29.02 -14.97
CA VAL A 429 -16.72 -30.21 -15.58
C VAL A 429 -17.80 -30.99 -16.31
N THR A 430 -17.51 -31.41 -17.54
CA THR A 430 -18.38 -32.38 -18.25
C THR A 430 -17.92 -33.79 -17.92
N GLY A 431 -18.86 -34.59 -17.40
CA GLY A 431 -18.69 -36.01 -17.05
C GLY A 431 -18.33 -36.86 -18.25
#